data_AF-A0A7T3RBU8-F1
#
_entry.id   AF-A0A7T3RBU8-F1
#
_cell.length_a   1.000
_cell.length_b   1.000
_cell.length_c   1.000
_cell.angle_alpha   90.00
_cell.angle_beta   90.00
_cell.angle_gamma   90.00
#
_symmetry.space_group_name_H-M   'P 1'
#
loop_
_entity.id
_entity.type
_entity.pdbx_description
1 polymer ?
#
loop_
_entity_poly.entity_id
_entity_poly.type
_entity_poly.pdbx_seq_one_letter_code
_entity_poly.pdbx_strand_id
1 'polypeptide(L)'
;MAKAVEEKNSAEMSEKMKALEAARLQIEKQFGTGSLMKLGTKTDTASIDVVPSGSILLDEALGIGGYPRGRIIEMYGPESSGKTTLALHAVAEAQKLGGIAAFIDAEHALDPVYAKNLGVNIDELWVSQPDTGEQALEICENLVRSGAVDIIVVDSVAALTPQKEIEGEMGDSVMGLQARLMSQALRKLTAIVGKSKCIVVFINQIRMKIGVMFGNPETTTGGNALKFYSSVRLEIRRVESIGGKGDDDAVGNRVKVKVVKNKVAPPFRKVELDIYFGKGVSSSASILDSAVKHGLIDKRGAWYTRGSEKVGQGKENAVAYIENNPDYRLELEHTIREKIFPGQVLRTKEGEVVTEQQIRDYEMKMRSLGVGTGFSSPEQKESETPAAPTVAVESEKEEAKASKTSSKTASLAKAAASDKPVPEELF
;
A
#
# COMPACT_ATOMS: atom_id res chain seq x y z
N MET A 1 38.78 21.06 -48.14
CA MET A 1 38.27 19.67 -48.07
C MET A 1 37.32 19.45 -46.89
N ALA A 2 37.65 19.87 -45.66
CA ALA A 2 36.76 19.69 -44.49
C ALA A 2 35.34 20.27 -44.68
N LYS A 3 35.21 21.50 -45.21
CA LYS A 3 33.92 22.15 -45.48
C LYS A 3 33.02 21.40 -46.47
N ALA A 4 33.62 20.81 -47.51
CA ALA A 4 32.88 20.04 -48.53
C ALA A 4 32.43 18.66 -48.02
N VAL A 5 33.15 18.09 -47.04
CA VAL A 5 32.75 16.83 -46.36
C VAL A 5 31.62 17.10 -45.35
N GLU A 6 31.67 18.23 -44.66
CA GLU A 6 30.60 18.70 -43.77
C GLU A 6 29.29 18.98 -44.51
N GLU A 7 29.35 19.70 -45.64
CA GLU A 7 28.19 19.98 -46.48
C GLU A 7 27.56 18.70 -47.04
N LYS A 8 28.38 17.75 -47.50
CA LYS A 8 27.92 16.46 -48.04
C LYS A 8 27.27 15.58 -46.97
N ASN A 9 27.84 15.52 -45.77
CA ASN A 9 27.23 14.81 -44.63
C ASN A 9 25.92 15.47 -44.17
N SER A 10 25.80 16.80 -44.24
CA SER A 10 24.57 17.52 -43.90
C SER A 10 23.44 17.23 -44.90
N ALA A 11 23.76 17.14 -46.19
CA ALA A 11 22.81 16.81 -47.25
C ALA A 11 22.31 15.36 -47.12
N GLU A 12 23.21 14.40 -46.88
CA GLU A 12 22.84 13.00 -46.63
C GLU A 12 21.97 12.83 -45.37
N MET A 13 22.26 13.59 -44.31
CA MET A 13 21.43 13.58 -43.10
C MET A 13 20.04 14.16 -43.35
N SER A 14 19.93 15.20 -44.19
CA SER A 14 18.65 15.77 -44.61
C SER A 14 17.79 14.77 -45.39
N GLU A 15 18.39 14.01 -46.33
CA GLU A 15 17.69 12.96 -47.07
C GLU A 15 17.24 11.80 -46.16
N LYS A 16 18.09 11.36 -45.24
CA LYS A 16 17.73 10.35 -44.23
C LYS A 16 16.57 10.81 -43.35
N MET A 17 16.55 12.08 -42.96
CA MET A 17 15.45 12.66 -42.17
C MET A 17 14.15 12.74 -42.96
N LYS A 18 14.18 13.10 -44.25
CA LYS A 18 13.00 13.08 -45.12
C LYS A 18 12.44 11.68 -45.31
N ALA A 19 13.30 10.69 -45.54
CA ALA A 19 12.89 9.29 -45.65
C ALA A 19 12.30 8.76 -44.33
N LEU A 20 12.89 9.14 -43.19
CA LEU A 20 12.38 8.81 -41.87
C LEU A 20 11.01 9.45 -41.60
N GLU A 21 10.79 10.70 -41.99
CA GLU A 21 9.48 11.35 -41.84
C GLU A 21 8.41 10.75 -42.76
N ALA A 22 8.76 10.40 -44.00
CA ALA A 22 7.84 9.70 -44.90
C ALA A 22 7.44 8.33 -44.32
N ALA A 23 8.41 7.57 -43.80
CA ALA A 23 8.14 6.31 -43.10
C ALA A 23 7.29 6.53 -41.84
N ARG A 24 7.57 7.58 -41.05
CA ARG A 24 6.76 7.95 -39.87
C ARG A 24 5.31 8.22 -40.24
N LEU A 25 5.06 9.02 -41.28
CA LEU A 25 3.70 9.34 -41.75
C LEU A 25 2.98 8.10 -42.28
N GLN A 26 3.69 7.21 -42.97
CA GLN A 26 3.12 5.94 -43.43
C GLN A 26 2.74 5.03 -42.25
N ILE A 27 3.61 4.94 -41.24
CA ILE A 27 3.36 4.17 -40.01
C ILE A 27 2.19 4.77 -39.22
N GLU A 28 2.10 6.10 -39.10
CA GLU A 28 0.95 6.77 -38.46
C GLU A 28 -0.35 6.57 -39.23
N LYS A 29 -0.32 6.59 -40.56
CA LYS A 29 -1.50 6.34 -41.39
C LYS A 29 -1.99 4.89 -41.28
N GLN A 30 -1.08 3.92 -41.17
CA GLN A 30 -1.42 2.49 -41.08
C GLN A 30 -1.83 2.07 -39.66
N PHE A 31 -1.19 2.60 -38.63
CA PHE A 31 -1.31 2.11 -37.25
C PHE A 31 -1.87 3.14 -36.26
N GLY A 32 -2.23 4.33 -36.74
CA GLY A 32 -2.79 5.43 -35.94
C GLY A 32 -1.72 6.44 -35.46
N THR A 33 -2.18 7.62 -35.07
CA THR A 33 -1.34 8.72 -34.58
C THR A 33 -0.55 8.28 -33.33
N GLY A 34 0.75 8.59 -33.27
CA GLY A 34 1.60 8.23 -32.14
C GLY A 34 2.14 6.79 -32.15
N SER A 35 1.96 6.05 -33.25
CA SER A 35 2.56 4.72 -33.45
C SER A 35 4.09 4.75 -33.59
N LEU A 36 4.66 5.87 -34.05
CA LEU A 36 6.10 6.14 -34.04
C LEU A 36 6.37 7.60 -33.63
N MET A 37 7.00 7.78 -32.46
CA MET A 37 7.32 9.11 -31.92
C MET A 37 8.78 9.18 -31.47
N LYS A 38 9.35 10.39 -31.45
CA LYS A 38 10.63 10.62 -30.77
C LYS A 38 10.39 10.56 -29.26
N LEU A 39 11.26 9.85 -28.55
CA LEU A 39 11.10 9.63 -27.11
C LEU A 39 11.12 10.95 -26.30
N GLY A 40 11.89 11.95 -26.76
CA GLY A 40 12.04 13.24 -26.09
C GLY A 40 11.01 14.33 -26.48
N THR A 41 10.10 14.08 -27.43
CA THR A 41 9.09 15.08 -27.84
C THR A 41 7.83 15.10 -26.98
N LYS A 42 7.67 14.15 -26.05
CA LYS A 42 6.80 14.36 -24.88
C LYS A 42 7.66 14.94 -23.78
N THR A 43 7.50 16.23 -23.55
CA THR A 43 7.99 16.93 -22.36
C THR A 43 7.58 16.15 -21.11
N ASP A 44 8.55 16.04 -20.20
CA ASP A 44 8.49 15.46 -18.86
C ASP A 44 8.49 13.93 -18.75
N THR A 45 9.71 13.38 -18.79
CA THR A 45 10.09 12.22 -17.96
C THR A 45 9.91 12.48 -16.44
N ALA A 46 9.25 13.57 -16.04
CA ALA A 46 9.13 14.08 -14.67
C ALA A 46 7.81 13.71 -13.95
N SER A 47 6.83 13.06 -14.58
CA SER A 47 5.74 12.49 -13.77
C SER A 47 5.13 11.25 -14.43
N ILE A 48 5.64 10.08 -14.07
CA ILE A 48 4.83 8.86 -14.18
C ILE A 48 3.62 9.08 -13.27
N ASP A 49 2.41 9.07 -13.84
CA ASP A 49 1.20 9.16 -13.03
C ASP A 49 1.14 7.97 -12.06
N VAL A 50 0.89 8.24 -10.78
CA VAL A 50 0.87 7.23 -9.72
C VAL A 50 -0.42 7.26 -8.92
N VAL A 51 -0.74 6.13 -8.30
CA VAL A 51 -1.68 6.04 -7.17
C VAL A 51 -0.85 5.82 -5.91
N PRO A 52 -0.99 6.65 -4.85
CA PRO A 52 -0.29 6.45 -3.59
C PRO A 52 -0.54 5.05 -3.00
N SER A 53 0.40 4.55 -2.20
CA SER A 53 0.29 3.19 -1.65
C SER A 53 -0.45 3.11 -0.30
N GLY A 54 -0.92 4.23 0.23
CA GLY A 54 -1.41 4.35 1.61
C GLY A 54 -0.30 4.46 2.67
N SER A 55 0.97 4.47 2.25
CA SER A 55 2.11 4.67 3.14
C SER A 55 3.22 5.45 2.44
N ILE A 56 3.58 6.61 2.99
CA ILE A 56 4.65 7.45 2.46
C ILE A 56 6.01 6.74 2.42
N LEU A 57 6.24 5.79 3.31
CA LEU A 57 7.48 5.01 3.33
C LEU A 57 7.54 4.03 2.14
N LEU A 58 6.41 3.41 1.79
CA LEU A 58 6.33 2.53 0.62
C LEU A 58 6.36 3.34 -0.68
N ASP A 59 5.71 4.50 -0.72
CA ASP A 59 5.83 5.46 -1.82
C ASP A 59 7.30 5.87 -2.07
N GLU A 60 8.06 6.16 -1.00
CA GLU A 60 9.51 6.43 -1.07
C GLU A 60 10.31 5.21 -1.54
N ALA A 61 9.96 4.01 -1.07
CA ALA A 61 10.61 2.77 -1.50
C ALA A 61 10.33 2.45 -2.99
N LEU A 62 9.16 2.81 -3.50
CA LEU A 62 8.82 2.72 -4.93
C LEU A 62 9.58 3.76 -5.76
N GLY A 63 9.95 4.89 -5.14
CA GLY A 63 10.83 5.92 -5.69
C GLY A 63 10.17 6.90 -6.65
N ILE A 64 8.88 6.70 -6.95
CA ILE A 64 8.07 7.57 -7.81
C ILE A 64 6.79 8.07 -7.10
N GLY A 65 6.68 7.89 -5.78
CA GLY A 65 5.55 8.40 -5.00
C GLY A 65 4.31 7.50 -4.98
N GLY A 66 4.37 6.30 -5.57
CA GLY A 66 3.26 5.35 -5.54
C GLY A 66 3.33 4.28 -6.62
N TYR A 67 2.20 3.61 -6.83
CA TYR A 67 2.01 2.59 -7.86
C TYR A 67 1.85 3.21 -9.25
N PRO A 68 2.66 2.82 -10.25
CA PRO A 68 2.62 3.44 -11.57
C PRO A 68 1.36 3.04 -12.36
N ARG A 69 0.60 4.05 -12.82
CA ARG A 69 -0.55 3.84 -13.70
C ARG A 69 -0.16 3.17 -15.02
N GLY A 70 -1.08 2.37 -15.57
CA GLY A 70 -0.88 1.65 -16.82
C GLY A 70 0.16 0.55 -16.75
N ARG A 71 0.34 -0.08 -15.58
CA ARG A 71 1.33 -1.14 -15.36
C ARG A 71 0.76 -2.31 -14.57
N ILE A 72 1.40 -3.46 -14.78
CA ILE A 72 1.17 -4.68 -14.00
C ILE A 72 2.10 -4.69 -12.80
N ILE A 73 1.56 -5.02 -11.62
CA ILE A 73 2.26 -5.11 -10.34
C ILE A 73 2.01 -6.52 -9.78
N GLU A 74 3.05 -7.15 -9.22
CA GLU A 74 2.90 -8.40 -8.48
C GLU A 74 3.22 -8.16 -7.00
N MET A 75 2.29 -8.52 -6.12
CA MET A 75 2.48 -8.52 -4.67
C MET A 75 2.50 -9.97 -4.20
N TYR A 76 3.62 -10.44 -3.66
CA TYR A 76 3.78 -11.83 -3.28
C TYR A 76 4.47 -12.00 -1.94
N GLY A 77 4.25 -13.15 -1.31
CA GLY A 77 4.71 -13.40 0.05
C GLY A 77 4.07 -14.64 0.67
N PRO A 78 4.47 -14.99 1.90
CA PRO A 78 3.80 -16.03 2.69
C PRO A 78 2.33 -15.71 2.94
N GLU A 79 1.59 -16.68 3.45
CA GLU A 79 0.27 -16.45 4.02
C GLU A 79 0.33 -15.46 5.19
N SER A 80 -0.76 -14.73 5.41
CA SER A 80 -0.87 -13.74 6.49
C SER A 80 0.23 -12.67 6.54
N SER A 81 0.94 -12.44 5.42
CA SER A 81 2.01 -11.43 5.34
C SER A 81 1.49 -10.01 5.10
N GLY A 82 0.20 -9.83 4.79
CA GLY A 82 -0.42 -8.53 4.51
C GLY A 82 -0.58 -8.19 3.02
N LYS A 83 -0.49 -9.18 2.11
CA LYS A 83 -0.62 -8.95 0.65
C LYS A 83 -1.96 -8.31 0.28
N THR A 84 -3.07 -8.93 0.68
CA THR A 84 -4.43 -8.43 0.44
C THR A 84 -4.66 -7.10 1.14
N THR A 85 -4.14 -6.91 2.36
CA THR A 85 -4.16 -5.62 3.06
C THR A 85 -3.52 -4.51 2.21
N LEU A 86 -2.31 -4.72 1.69
CA LEU A 86 -1.64 -3.72 0.84
C LEU A 86 -2.40 -3.45 -0.47
N ALA A 87 -2.99 -4.48 -1.07
CA ALA A 87 -3.80 -4.32 -2.28
C ALA A 87 -5.10 -3.54 -2.01
N LEU A 88 -5.76 -3.76 -0.88
CA LEU A 88 -6.94 -3.00 -0.45
C LEU A 88 -6.60 -1.54 -0.15
N HIS A 89 -5.41 -1.26 0.42
CA HIS A 89 -4.91 0.12 0.55
C HIS A 89 -4.69 0.78 -0.83
N ALA A 90 -4.16 0.04 -1.80
CA ALA A 90 -4.03 0.55 -3.17
C ALA A 90 -5.39 0.87 -3.82
N VAL A 91 -6.41 0.05 -3.54
CA VAL A 91 -7.79 0.27 -3.97
C VAL A 91 -8.38 1.52 -3.30
N ALA A 92 -8.24 1.65 -1.98
CA ALA A 92 -8.74 2.79 -1.23
C ALA A 92 -8.14 4.12 -1.73
N GLU A 93 -6.82 4.15 -1.96
CA GLU A 93 -6.14 5.33 -2.51
C GLU A 93 -6.54 5.62 -3.96
N ALA A 94 -6.81 4.60 -4.79
CA ALA A 94 -7.33 4.83 -6.14
C ALA A 94 -8.72 5.48 -6.11
N GLN A 95 -9.63 4.99 -5.24
CA GLN A 95 -10.97 5.55 -5.06
C GLN A 95 -10.91 6.97 -4.47
N LYS A 96 -9.96 7.24 -3.56
CA LYS A 96 -9.69 8.56 -3.00
C LYS A 96 -9.33 9.60 -4.06
N LEU A 97 -8.66 9.17 -5.14
CA LEU A 97 -8.38 10.00 -6.30
C LEU A 97 -9.54 10.07 -7.31
N GLY A 98 -10.74 9.59 -6.94
CA GLY A 98 -11.93 9.55 -7.79
C GLY A 98 -11.94 8.41 -8.82
N GLY A 99 -11.02 7.45 -8.71
CA GLY A 99 -10.88 6.34 -9.66
C GLY A 99 -11.85 5.19 -9.39
N ILE A 100 -12.11 4.40 -10.44
CA ILE A 100 -12.95 3.19 -10.35
C ILE A 100 -12.06 1.99 -10.04
N ALA A 101 -12.43 1.20 -9.03
CA ALA A 101 -11.71 0.01 -8.62
C ALA A 101 -12.51 -1.27 -8.88
N ALA A 102 -11.81 -2.34 -9.24
CA ALA A 102 -12.36 -3.68 -9.32
C ALA A 102 -11.49 -4.71 -8.58
N PHE A 103 -12.12 -5.73 -8.03
CA PHE A 103 -11.49 -6.82 -7.30
C PHE A 103 -11.97 -8.17 -7.84
N ILE A 104 -11.05 -8.99 -8.32
CA ILE A 104 -11.29 -10.35 -8.79
C ILE A 104 -10.84 -11.29 -7.68
N ASP A 105 -11.79 -11.74 -6.89
CA ASP A 105 -11.60 -12.60 -5.72
C ASP A 105 -11.73 -14.07 -6.11
N ALA A 106 -10.64 -14.61 -6.65
CA ALA A 106 -10.51 -16.03 -6.97
C ALA A 106 -10.28 -16.91 -5.72
N GLU A 107 -9.83 -16.34 -4.60
CA GLU A 107 -9.71 -17.06 -3.32
C GLU A 107 -11.04 -17.14 -2.54
N HIS A 108 -12.09 -16.42 -2.98
CA HIS A 108 -13.39 -16.31 -2.29
C HIS A 108 -13.24 -15.91 -0.81
N ALA A 109 -12.28 -15.04 -0.51
CA ALA A 109 -11.83 -14.74 0.84
C ALA A 109 -11.88 -13.23 1.17
N LEU A 110 -12.43 -12.40 0.28
CA LEU A 110 -12.56 -10.97 0.53
C LEU A 110 -13.60 -10.70 1.63
N ASP A 111 -13.17 -10.09 2.73
CA ASP A 111 -14.03 -9.59 3.80
C ASP A 111 -14.42 -8.12 3.54
N PRO A 112 -15.70 -7.82 3.25
CA PRO A 112 -16.16 -6.45 3.02
C PRO A 112 -16.02 -5.53 4.23
N VAL A 113 -16.18 -6.07 5.46
CA VAL A 113 -16.06 -5.29 6.70
C VAL A 113 -14.61 -4.87 6.90
N TYR A 114 -13.67 -5.80 6.73
CA TYR A 114 -12.25 -5.49 6.78
C TYR A 114 -11.86 -4.47 5.70
N ALA A 115 -12.28 -4.67 4.45
CA ALA A 115 -12.01 -3.73 3.37
C ALA A 115 -12.56 -2.31 3.66
N LYS A 116 -13.77 -2.21 4.22
CA LYS A 116 -14.37 -0.93 4.64
C LYS A 116 -13.51 -0.22 5.70
N ASN A 117 -13.05 -0.95 6.70
CA ASN A 117 -12.21 -0.38 7.76
C ASN A 117 -10.85 0.10 7.23
N LEU A 118 -10.36 -0.50 6.14
CA LEU A 118 -9.14 -0.10 5.45
C LEU A 118 -9.31 1.15 4.57
N GLY A 119 -10.53 1.69 4.46
CA GLY A 119 -10.81 2.90 3.68
C GLY A 119 -11.39 2.64 2.28
N VAL A 120 -11.71 1.38 1.96
CA VAL A 120 -12.34 1.04 0.67
C VAL A 120 -13.81 1.44 0.70
N ASN A 121 -14.23 2.17 -0.32
CA ASN A 121 -15.65 2.41 -0.57
C ASN A 121 -16.28 1.15 -1.19
N ILE A 122 -16.92 0.34 -0.36
CA ILE A 122 -17.50 -0.95 -0.73
C ILE A 122 -18.66 -0.77 -1.71
N ASP A 123 -19.46 0.29 -1.58
CA ASP A 123 -20.65 0.52 -2.41
C ASP A 123 -20.28 0.74 -3.89
N GLU A 124 -19.06 1.24 -4.14
CA GLU A 124 -18.53 1.55 -5.48
C GLU A 124 -17.43 0.56 -5.92
N LEU A 125 -17.18 -0.50 -5.16
CA LEU A 125 -16.18 -1.52 -5.51
C LEU A 125 -16.81 -2.61 -6.38
N TRP A 126 -16.31 -2.77 -7.60
CA TRP A 126 -16.73 -3.86 -8.47
C TRP A 126 -16.07 -5.17 -8.04
N VAL A 127 -16.83 -6.17 -7.63
CA VAL A 127 -16.30 -7.48 -7.22
C VAL A 127 -16.72 -8.56 -8.20
N SER A 128 -15.79 -9.45 -8.54
CA SER A 128 -16.05 -10.66 -9.31
C SER A 128 -15.46 -11.87 -8.60
N GLN A 129 -16.26 -12.92 -8.47
CA GLN A 129 -15.86 -14.22 -7.94
C GLN A 129 -15.96 -15.25 -9.07
N PRO A 130 -14.87 -15.45 -9.84
CA PRO A 130 -14.88 -16.33 -11.01
C PRO A 130 -14.77 -17.80 -10.62
N ASP A 131 -15.37 -18.67 -11.43
CA ASP A 131 -15.30 -20.12 -11.28
C ASP A 131 -13.97 -20.68 -11.85
N THR A 132 -13.38 -20.03 -12.86
CA THR A 132 -12.17 -20.51 -13.56
C THR A 132 -11.12 -19.42 -13.75
N GLY A 133 -9.86 -19.84 -13.89
CA GLY A 133 -8.74 -18.95 -14.18
C GLY A 133 -8.88 -18.24 -15.53
N GLU A 134 -9.41 -18.90 -16.56
CA GLU A 134 -9.74 -18.30 -17.85
C GLU A 134 -10.75 -17.17 -17.69
N GLN A 135 -11.87 -17.45 -17.00
CA GLN A 135 -12.94 -16.47 -16.77
C GLN A 135 -12.41 -15.25 -16.01
N ALA A 136 -11.64 -15.46 -14.95
CA ALA A 136 -11.01 -14.39 -14.17
C ALA A 136 -10.16 -13.46 -15.05
N LEU A 137 -9.31 -14.04 -15.92
CA LEU A 137 -8.41 -13.27 -16.78
C LEU A 137 -9.14 -12.59 -17.94
N GLU A 138 -10.23 -13.17 -18.44
CA GLU A 138 -11.11 -12.54 -19.44
C GLU A 138 -11.88 -11.35 -18.86
N ILE A 139 -12.41 -11.48 -17.64
CA ILE A 139 -13.04 -10.37 -16.91
C ILE A 139 -12.02 -9.24 -16.72
N CYS A 140 -10.80 -9.57 -16.27
CA CYS A 140 -9.72 -8.59 -16.15
C CYS A 140 -9.43 -7.91 -17.50
N GLU A 141 -9.30 -8.66 -18.59
CA GLU A 141 -9.05 -8.11 -19.93
C GLU A 141 -10.16 -7.14 -20.37
N ASN A 142 -11.42 -7.52 -20.17
CA ASN A 142 -12.58 -6.71 -20.55
C ASN A 142 -12.67 -5.42 -19.73
N LEU A 143 -12.43 -5.49 -18.42
CA LEU A 143 -12.39 -4.31 -17.55
C LEU A 143 -11.27 -3.35 -17.95
N VAL A 144 -10.07 -3.84 -18.25
CA VAL A 144 -8.96 -3.00 -18.74
C VAL A 144 -9.30 -2.38 -20.09
N ARG A 145 -9.91 -3.16 -21.00
CA ARG A 145 -10.28 -2.72 -22.35
C ARG A 145 -11.39 -1.67 -22.36
N SER A 146 -12.30 -1.70 -21.39
CA SER A 146 -13.34 -0.68 -21.23
C SER A 146 -12.76 0.72 -21.10
N GLY A 147 -11.52 0.84 -20.60
CA GLY A 147 -10.90 2.11 -20.32
C GLY A 147 -11.54 2.86 -19.16
N ALA A 148 -12.51 2.28 -18.44
CA ALA A 148 -13.18 2.92 -17.30
C ALA A 148 -12.43 2.67 -15.98
N VAL A 149 -11.90 1.46 -15.75
CA VAL A 149 -11.30 1.07 -14.47
C VAL A 149 -9.89 1.63 -14.27
N ASP A 150 -9.59 2.14 -13.08
CA ASP A 150 -8.31 2.71 -12.66
C ASP A 150 -7.38 1.68 -12.04
N ILE A 151 -7.92 0.77 -11.23
CA ILE A 151 -7.18 -0.29 -10.57
C ILE A 151 -7.98 -1.59 -10.55
N ILE A 152 -7.31 -2.70 -10.87
CA ILE A 152 -7.86 -4.05 -10.75
C ILE A 152 -6.92 -4.87 -9.88
N VAL A 153 -7.47 -5.51 -8.85
CA VAL A 153 -6.75 -6.50 -8.04
C VAL A 153 -7.22 -7.90 -8.41
N VAL A 154 -6.29 -8.83 -8.59
CA VAL A 154 -6.57 -10.26 -8.78
C VAL A 154 -6.00 -11.01 -7.59
N ASP A 155 -6.89 -11.52 -6.72
CA ASP A 155 -6.54 -12.26 -5.50
C ASP A 155 -7.05 -13.71 -5.59
N SER A 156 -6.22 -14.71 -5.88
CA SER A 156 -4.80 -14.64 -6.20
C SER A 156 -4.45 -15.48 -7.41
N VAL A 157 -3.26 -15.28 -7.97
CA VAL A 157 -2.74 -16.08 -9.09
C VAL A 157 -2.73 -17.57 -8.78
N ALA A 158 -2.53 -17.95 -7.53
CA ALA A 158 -2.52 -19.35 -7.14
C ALA A 158 -3.90 -20.02 -7.32
N ALA A 159 -4.98 -19.26 -7.16
CA ALA A 159 -6.36 -19.71 -7.31
C ALA A 159 -6.91 -19.58 -8.74
N LEU A 160 -6.09 -19.11 -9.71
CA LEU A 160 -6.47 -19.09 -11.13
C LEU A 160 -6.37 -20.49 -11.73
N THR A 161 -7.23 -21.39 -11.28
CA THR A 161 -7.25 -22.80 -11.69
C THR A 161 -7.87 -22.92 -13.09
N PRO A 162 -7.17 -23.49 -14.07
CA PRO A 162 -7.71 -23.66 -15.42
C PRO A 162 -8.97 -24.54 -15.42
N GLN A 163 -9.93 -24.26 -16.29
CA GLN A 163 -11.18 -25.02 -16.41
C GLN A 163 -10.95 -26.53 -16.51
N LYS A 164 -9.97 -26.95 -17.34
CA LYS A 164 -9.63 -28.37 -17.52
C LYS A 164 -9.16 -29.05 -16.24
N GLU A 165 -8.54 -28.30 -15.33
CA GLU A 165 -8.08 -28.82 -14.03
C GLU A 165 -9.25 -28.95 -13.04
N ILE A 166 -10.25 -28.07 -13.13
CA ILE A 166 -11.49 -28.13 -12.31
C ILE A 166 -12.39 -29.28 -12.76
N GLU A 167 -12.51 -29.51 -14.07
CA GLU A 167 -13.33 -30.59 -14.64
C GLU A 167 -12.66 -31.98 -14.57
N GLY A 168 -11.35 -32.02 -14.31
CA GLY A 168 -10.56 -33.24 -14.19
C GLY A 168 -10.73 -33.95 -12.85
N GLU A 169 -10.20 -35.17 -12.75
CA GLU A 169 -10.21 -35.91 -11.48
C GLU A 169 -8.99 -35.53 -10.62
N MET A 170 -9.14 -35.63 -9.29
CA MET A 170 -8.02 -35.41 -8.38
C MET A 170 -6.90 -36.43 -8.65
N GLY A 171 -5.74 -35.94 -9.08
CA GLY A 171 -4.58 -36.76 -9.45
C GLY A 171 -4.26 -36.72 -10.95
N ASP A 172 -5.12 -36.10 -11.77
CA ASP A 172 -4.83 -35.90 -13.19
C ASP A 172 -3.59 -35.02 -13.39
N SER A 173 -2.70 -35.48 -14.27
CA SER A 173 -1.43 -34.80 -14.54
C SER A 173 -1.59 -33.65 -15.54
N VAL A 174 -2.03 -32.49 -15.06
CA VAL A 174 -2.22 -31.29 -15.90
C VAL A 174 -1.01 -30.34 -15.76
N MET A 175 0.18 -30.82 -16.14
CA MET A 175 1.43 -30.09 -15.91
C MET A 175 1.49 -28.75 -16.67
N GLY A 176 1.65 -27.65 -15.92
CA GLY A 176 2.01 -26.33 -16.45
C GLY A 176 0.89 -25.61 -17.21
N LEU A 177 -0.36 -26.07 -17.12
CA LEU A 177 -1.48 -25.43 -17.80
C LEU A 177 -1.70 -23.99 -17.31
N GLN A 178 -1.69 -23.78 -15.99
CA GLN A 178 -1.79 -22.45 -15.39
C GLN A 178 -0.68 -21.49 -15.87
N ALA A 179 0.56 -21.98 -16.01
CA ALA A 179 1.67 -21.17 -16.51
C ALA A 179 1.48 -20.74 -17.98
N ARG A 180 0.90 -21.62 -18.80
CA ARG A 180 0.57 -21.32 -20.20
C ARG A 180 -0.58 -20.31 -20.28
N LEU A 181 -1.64 -20.50 -19.49
CA LEU A 181 -2.76 -19.57 -19.36
C LEU A 181 -2.27 -18.16 -18.99
N MET A 182 -1.48 -18.04 -17.92
CA MET A 182 -0.88 -16.76 -17.51
C MET A 182 -0.03 -16.13 -18.60
N SER A 183 0.79 -16.92 -19.31
CA SER A 183 1.63 -16.41 -20.40
C SER A 183 0.81 -15.85 -21.56
N GLN A 184 -0.32 -16.48 -21.89
CA GLN A 184 -1.23 -16.02 -22.94
C GLN A 184 -1.99 -14.77 -22.52
N ALA A 185 -2.56 -14.76 -21.31
CA ALA A 185 -3.32 -13.63 -20.79
C ALA A 185 -2.45 -12.38 -20.62
N LEU A 186 -1.27 -12.50 -20.00
CA LEU A 186 -0.38 -11.35 -19.78
C LEU A 186 0.14 -10.74 -21.07
N ARG A 187 0.32 -11.54 -22.13
CA ARG A 187 0.69 -11.05 -23.46
C ARG A 187 -0.38 -10.13 -24.04
N LYS A 188 -1.67 -10.46 -23.85
CA LYS A 188 -2.80 -9.62 -24.27
C LYS A 188 -2.94 -8.39 -23.35
N LEU A 189 -2.94 -8.61 -22.03
CA LEU A 189 -3.14 -7.57 -21.02
C LEU A 189 -2.10 -6.45 -21.10
N THR A 190 -0.81 -6.77 -21.24
CA THR A 190 0.25 -5.75 -21.18
C THR A 190 0.09 -4.65 -22.23
N ALA A 191 -0.36 -5.00 -23.45
CA ALA A 191 -0.55 -4.05 -24.52
C ALA A 191 -1.73 -3.08 -24.27
N ILE A 192 -2.79 -3.55 -23.61
CA ILE A 192 -3.98 -2.74 -23.33
C ILE A 192 -3.84 -1.95 -22.03
N VAL A 193 -3.18 -2.51 -21.01
CA VAL A 193 -2.93 -1.88 -19.70
C VAL A 193 -2.18 -0.55 -19.86
N GLY A 194 -1.17 -0.50 -20.72
CA GLY A 194 -0.42 0.74 -20.98
C GLY A 194 -1.27 1.85 -21.63
N LYS A 195 -2.28 1.49 -22.43
CA LYS A 195 -3.16 2.46 -23.11
C LYS A 195 -4.29 2.93 -22.20
N SER A 196 -4.85 2.03 -21.40
CA SER A 196 -5.97 2.35 -20.49
C SER A 196 -5.53 3.07 -19.22
N LYS A 197 -4.22 3.17 -18.95
CA LYS A 197 -3.67 3.69 -17.68
C LYS A 197 -4.18 2.93 -16.42
N CYS A 198 -4.81 1.78 -16.58
CA CYS A 198 -5.25 0.94 -15.47
C CYS A 198 -4.03 0.32 -14.75
N ILE A 199 -4.05 0.27 -13.43
CA ILE A 199 -3.11 -0.52 -12.63
C ILE A 199 -3.70 -1.93 -12.51
N VAL A 200 -2.91 -2.96 -12.76
CA VAL A 200 -3.34 -4.35 -12.53
C VAL A 200 -2.42 -4.98 -11.50
N VAL A 201 -2.97 -5.28 -10.33
CA VAL A 201 -2.25 -5.90 -9.21
C VAL A 201 -2.60 -7.38 -9.18
N PHE A 202 -1.59 -8.23 -9.29
CA PHE A 202 -1.71 -9.66 -9.03
C PHE A 202 -1.17 -9.97 -7.65
N ILE A 203 -2.00 -10.55 -6.78
CA ILE A 203 -1.54 -11.16 -5.54
C ILE A 203 -1.07 -12.58 -5.85
N ASN A 204 0.04 -12.99 -5.26
CA ASN A 204 0.59 -14.32 -5.48
C ASN A 204 1.17 -14.90 -4.18
N GLN A 205 1.26 -16.22 -4.15
CA GLN A 205 1.77 -16.97 -3.01
C GLN A 205 3.20 -17.45 -3.31
N ILE A 206 3.96 -17.70 -2.25
CA ILE A 206 5.26 -18.36 -2.36
C ILE A 206 5.05 -19.88 -2.38
N ARG A 207 5.83 -20.57 -3.22
CA ARG A 207 5.98 -22.02 -3.28
C ARG A 207 7.47 -22.37 -3.28
N MET A 208 7.81 -23.59 -2.88
CA MET A 208 9.19 -24.07 -2.93
C MET A 208 9.40 -24.92 -4.19
N LYS A 209 10.50 -24.67 -4.91
CA LYS A 209 10.92 -25.52 -6.01
C LYS A 209 11.70 -26.72 -5.46
N ILE A 210 11.13 -27.92 -5.63
CA ILE A 210 11.76 -29.18 -5.22
C ILE A 210 13.06 -29.38 -6.03
N GLY A 211 14.11 -29.88 -5.38
CA GLY A 211 15.38 -30.24 -6.03
C GLY A 211 16.41 -29.11 -6.16
N VAL A 212 16.18 -27.94 -5.57
CA VAL A 212 17.18 -26.85 -5.51
C VAL A 212 18.12 -27.08 -4.33
N MET A 213 19.37 -27.49 -4.60
CA MET A 213 20.40 -27.71 -3.56
C MET A 213 21.24 -26.46 -3.24
N PHE A 214 21.18 -25.43 -4.09
CA PHE A 214 21.93 -24.18 -3.94
C PHE A 214 21.09 -22.96 -4.37
N GLY A 215 21.13 -21.87 -3.59
CA GLY A 215 20.37 -20.65 -3.85
C GLY A 215 19.02 -20.57 -3.11
N ASN A 216 18.17 -19.61 -3.48
CA ASN A 216 16.82 -19.48 -2.91
C ASN A 216 15.84 -20.44 -3.60
N PRO A 217 15.23 -21.41 -2.89
CA PRO A 217 14.26 -22.35 -3.48
C PRO A 217 12.87 -21.73 -3.71
N GLU A 218 12.61 -20.52 -3.23
CA GLU A 218 11.30 -19.88 -3.35
C GLU A 218 10.97 -19.46 -4.79
N THR A 219 9.75 -19.73 -5.21
CA THR A 219 9.15 -19.27 -6.46
C THR A 219 7.71 -18.82 -6.24
N THR A 220 7.13 -18.17 -7.24
CA THR A 220 5.71 -17.80 -7.26
C THR A 220 4.93 -18.68 -8.23
N THR A 221 3.62 -18.79 -8.02
CA THR A 221 2.69 -19.60 -8.82
C THR A 221 2.41 -18.95 -10.18
N GLY A 222 1.88 -19.71 -11.16
CA GLY A 222 1.57 -19.18 -12.50
C GLY A 222 2.76 -19.09 -13.46
N GLY A 223 3.87 -19.76 -13.15
CA GLY A 223 5.07 -19.78 -14.00
C GLY A 223 5.89 -18.49 -13.94
N ASN A 224 6.71 -18.24 -14.98
CA ASN A 224 7.62 -17.09 -14.98
C ASN A 224 7.06 -15.85 -15.68
N ALA A 225 5.95 -15.95 -16.41
CA ALA A 225 5.43 -14.85 -17.24
C ALA A 225 5.19 -13.58 -16.42
N LEU A 226 4.49 -13.69 -15.28
CA LEU A 226 4.20 -12.55 -14.41
C LEU A 226 5.48 -11.83 -13.96
N LYS A 227 6.53 -12.58 -13.63
CA LYS A 227 7.83 -12.02 -13.24
C LYS A 227 8.42 -11.09 -14.31
N PHE A 228 8.19 -11.37 -15.59
CA PHE A 228 8.72 -10.57 -16.71
C PHE A 228 7.80 -9.40 -17.08
N TYR A 229 6.49 -9.64 -17.11
CA TYR A 229 5.49 -8.63 -17.48
C TYR A 229 5.27 -7.57 -16.39
N SER A 230 5.34 -7.94 -15.10
CA SER A 230 5.23 -6.98 -14.00
C SER A 230 6.32 -5.90 -14.09
N SER A 231 5.90 -4.65 -13.92
CA SER A 231 6.82 -3.50 -13.85
C SER A 231 7.35 -3.30 -12.44
N VAL A 232 6.53 -3.60 -11.44
CA VAL A 232 6.89 -3.58 -10.03
C VAL A 232 6.59 -4.96 -9.44
N ARG A 233 7.51 -5.48 -8.62
CA ARG A 233 7.26 -6.69 -7.83
C ARG A 233 7.60 -6.40 -6.37
N LEU A 234 6.65 -6.69 -5.49
CA LEU A 234 6.76 -6.48 -4.06
C LEU A 234 6.77 -7.83 -3.35
N GLU A 235 7.83 -8.07 -2.58
CA GLU A 235 7.93 -9.19 -1.66
C GLU A 235 7.51 -8.71 -0.27
N ILE A 236 6.46 -9.31 0.29
CA ILE A 236 5.83 -8.88 1.53
C ILE A 236 5.98 -9.99 2.57
N ARG A 237 6.60 -9.69 3.70
CA ARG A 237 6.84 -10.65 4.80
C ARG A 237 6.53 -10.04 6.15
N ARG A 238 5.86 -10.80 7.01
CA ARG A 238 5.77 -10.48 8.44
C ARG A 238 7.15 -10.60 9.09
N VAL A 239 7.52 -9.64 9.92
CA VAL A 239 8.77 -9.61 10.68
C VAL A 239 8.50 -9.97 12.14
N GLU A 240 7.65 -9.20 12.80
CA GLU A 240 7.35 -9.31 14.22
C GLU A 240 5.87 -8.97 14.46
N SER A 241 5.31 -9.48 15.56
CA SER A 241 3.99 -9.08 16.05
C SER A 241 4.12 -7.81 16.89
N ILE A 242 3.17 -6.91 16.77
CA ILE A 242 3.06 -5.70 17.60
C ILE A 242 2.23 -6.08 18.83
N GLY A 243 2.82 -5.96 20.03
CA GLY A 243 2.14 -6.25 21.30
C GLY A 243 1.16 -5.15 21.71
N GLY A 244 0.11 -5.53 22.44
CA GLY A 244 -0.85 -4.61 23.05
C GLY A 244 -0.42 -4.14 24.45
N LYS A 245 -1.25 -3.30 25.07
CA LYS A 245 -1.14 -2.96 26.50
C LYS A 245 -1.69 -4.13 27.35
N GLY A 246 -0.94 -5.22 27.38
CA GLY A 246 -1.23 -6.49 28.05
C GLY A 246 -0.34 -7.59 27.47
N ASP A 247 0.17 -8.51 28.30
CA ASP A 247 1.24 -9.44 27.91
C ASP A 247 0.85 -10.47 26.83
N ASP A 248 -0.43 -10.65 26.50
CA ASP A 248 -0.89 -11.77 25.63
C ASP A 248 -1.65 -11.39 24.34
N ASP A 249 -2.02 -10.12 24.09
CA ASP A 249 -2.80 -9.76 22.90
C ASP A 249 -1.97 -9.05 21.82
N ALA A 250 -1.71 -9.73 20.71
CA ALA A 250 -1.09 -9.13 19.53
C ALA A 250 -2.11 -8.20 18.83
N VAL A 251 -1.75 -6.92 18.68
CA VAL A 251 -2.62 -5.88 18.08
C VAL A 251 -2.31 -5.60 16.61
N GLY A 252 -1.22 -6.16 16.09
CA GLY A 252 -0.81 -5.99 14.70
C GLY A 252 0.47 -6.74 14.34
N ASN A 253 0.98 -6.46 13.15
CA ASN A 253 2.21 -7.01 12.62
C ASN A 253 3.09 -5.90 12.02
N ARG A 254 4.38 -5.94 12.31
CA ARG A 254 5.40 -5.25 11.52
C ARG A 254 5.65 -6.07 10.27
N VAL A 255 5.45 -5.46 9.11
CA VAL A 255 5.59 -6.11 7.79
C VAL A 255 6.70 -5.44 7.01
N LYS A 256 7.62 -6.26 6.50
CA LYS A 256 8.68 -5.82 5.60
C LYS A 256 8.25 -5.98 4.15
N VAL A 257 8.33 -4.90 3.41
CA VAL A 257 8.08 -4.87 1.97
C VAL A 257 9.39 -4.59 1.25
N LYS A 258 9.76 -5.47 0.32
CA LYS A 258 10.95 -5.34 -0.52
C LYS A 258 10.55 -5.18 -1.98
N VAL A 259 11.04 -4.13 -2.61
CA VAL A 259 10.83 -3.89 -4.05
C VAL A 259 11.82 -4.76 -4.84
N VAL A 260 11.47 -6.01 -5.14
CA VAL A 260 12.40 -6.95 -5.80
C VAL A 260 12.57 -6.67 -7.30
N LYS A 261 11.63 -5.93 -7.90
CA LYS A 261 11.71 -5.46 -9.28
C LYS A 261 11.06 -4.10 -9.37
N ASN A 262 11.70 -3.19 -10.09
CA ASN A 262 11.19 -1.87 -10.39
C ASN A 262 11.70 -1.43 -11.76
N LYS A 263 10.80 -1.20 -12.72
CA LYS A 263 11.12 -0.70 -14.08
C LYS A 263 11.03 0.82 -14.20
N VAL A 264 10.59 1.51 -13.15
CA VAL A 264 10.30 2.95 -13.16
C VAL A 264 11.17 3.75 -12.20
N ALA A 265 11.80 3.09 -11.24
CA ALA A 265 12.80 3.65 -10.33
C ALA A 265 13.82 2.57 -9.93
N PRO A 266 14.89 2.92 -9.19
CA PRO A 266 15.84 1.94 -8.67
C PRO A 266 15.17 0.84 -7.81
N PRO A 267 15.44 -0.46 -8.07
CA PRO A 267 14.89 -1.56 -7.30
C PRO A 267 15.65 -1.81 -5.98
N PHE A 268 15.22 -2.84 -5.24
CA PHE A 268 15.82 -3.42 -4.04
C PHE A 268 15.75 -2.60 -2.75
N ARG A 269 15.04 -1.47 -2.78
CA ARG A 269 14.64 -0.75 -1.57
C ARG A 269 13.75 -1.63 -0.69
N LYS A 270 13.89 -1.45 0.62
CA LYS A 270 13.15 -2.17 1.66
C LYS A 270 12.52 -1.15 2.60
N VAL A 271 11.32 -1.46 3.06
CA VAL A 271 10.59 -0.65 4.02
C VAL A 271 9.91 -1.58 5.02
N GLU A 272 9.71 -1.09 6.23
CA GLU A 272 8.95 -1.77 7.26
C GLU A 272 7.73 -0.93 7.61
N LEU A 273 6.56 -1.57 7.62
CA LEU A 273 5.26 -0.96 7.78
C LEU A 273 4.57 -1.58 8.99
N ASP A 274 3.82 -0.76 9.73
CA ASP A 274 2.97 -1.22 10.82
C ASP A 274 1.56 -1.52 10.29
N ILE A 275 1.14 -2.77 10.36
CA ILE A 275 -0.22 -3.20 10.01
C ILE A 275 -0.95 -3.58 11.29
N TYR A 276 -1.94 -2.78 11.68
CA TYR A 276 -2.79 -3.07 12.83
C TYR A 276 -4.01 -3.89 12.40
N PHE A 277 -4.42 -4.86 13.22
CA PHE A 277 -5.61 -5.66 12.93
C PHE A 277 -6.86 -4.79 12.90
N GLY A 278 -7.74 -5.03 11.93
CA GLY A 278 -8.94 -4.22 11.71
C GLY A 278 -8.70 -2.79 11.16
N LYS A 279 -7.48 -2.24 11.20
CA LYS A 279 -7.17 -0.89 10.69
C LYS A 279 -6.31 -0.90 9.42
N GLY A 280 -5.51 -1.94 9.21
CA GLY A 280 -4.59 -2.02 8.08
C GLY A 280 -3.30 -1.23 8.32
N VAL A 281 -2.67 -0.74 7.25
CA VAL A 281 -1.41 0.01 7.30
C VAL A 281 -1.61 1.33 8.04
N SER A 282 -0.78 1.59 9.06
CA SER A 282 -0.80 2.87 9.77
C SER A 282 -0.08 3.96 8.96
N SER A 283 -0.87 4.83 8.34
CA SER A 283 -0.36 6.03 7.65
C SER A 283 0.35 6.96 8.64
N SER A 284 -0.24 7.22 9.82
CA SER A 284 0.35 8.05 10.87
C SER A 284 1.72 7.52 11.36
N ALA A 285 1.86 6.21 11.55
CA ALA A 285 3.17 5.61 11.89
C ALA A 285 4.18 5.77 10.76
N SER A 286 3.74 5.59 9.50
CA SER A 286 4.59 5.80 8.33
C SER A 286 5.07 7.25 8.21
N ILE A 287 4.18 8.22 8.47
CA ILE A 287 4.50 9.65 8.47
C ILE A 287 5.50 9.97 9.58
N LEU A 288 5.29 9.48 10.80
CA LEU A 288 6.21 9.68 11.92
C LEU A 288 7.62 9.16 11.60
N ASP A 289 7.72 7.91 11.15
CA ASP A 289 9.00 7.27 10.84
C ASP A 289 9.71 8.00 9.67
N SER A 290 8.95 8.46 8.67
CA SER A 290 9.49 9.27 7.56
C SER A 290 9.95 10.65 8.03
N ALA A 291 9.15 11.33 8.86
CA ALA A 291 9.49 12.64 9.42
C ALA A 291 10.79 12.59 10.24
N VAL A 292 10.99 11.54 11.02
CA VAL A 292 12.23 11.31 11.77
C VAL A 292 13.40 11.06 10.82
N LYS A 293 13.22 10.18 9.83
CA LYS A 293 14.25 9.87 8.82
C LYS A 293 14.71 11.12 8.05
N HIS A 294 13.80 12.03 7.74
CA HIS A 294 14.08 13.25 6.99
C HIS A 294 14.38 14.48 7.88
N GLY A 295 14.49 14.31 9.20
CA GLY A 295 14.86 15.37 10.13
C GLY A 295 13.81 16.47 10.31
N LEU A 296 12.53 16.15 10.09
CA LEU A 296 11.41 17.05 10.41
C LEU A 296 10.92 16.88 11.84
N ILE A 297 11.09 15.69 12.41
CA ILE A 297 10.85 15.39 13.82
C ILE A 297 12.15 14.89 14.44
N ASP A 298 12.59 15.55 15.50
CA ASP A 298 13.73 15.12 16.31
C ASP A 298 13.29 14.05 17.31
N LYS A 299 14.05 12.95 17.37
CA LYS A 299 13.90 11.92 18.39
C LYS A 299 15.02 12.03 19.41
N ARG A 300 14.71 12.48 20.64
CA ARG A 300 15.67 12.56 21.76
C ARG A 300 15.27 11.57 22.85
N GLY A 301 15.97 10.43 22.90
CA GLY A 301 15.60 9.31 23.76
C GLY A 301 14.21 8.77 23.38
N ALA A 302 13.27 8.82 24.32
CA ALA A 302 11.88 8.44 24.08
C ALA A 302 11.00 9.58 23.53
N TRP A 303 11.47 10.82 23.50
CA TRP A 303 10.67 11.98 23.11
C TRP A 303 10.77 12.29 21.61
N TYR A 304 9.63 12.61 21.01
CA TYR A 304 9.50 13.13 19.64
C TYR A 304 9.12 14.61 19.70
N THR A 305 9.90 15.47 19.04
CA THR A 305 9.72 16.92 19.06
C THR A 305 9.87 17.51 17.66
N ARG A 306 9.04 18.49 17.31
CA ARG A 306 9.15 19.25 16.07
C ARG A 306 9.40 20.72 16.42
N GLY A 307 10.63 21.18 16.31
CA GLY A 307 11.02 22.50 16.81
C GLY A 307 10.77 22.63 18.32
N SER A 308 9.87 23.53 18.73
CA SER A 308 9.45 23.71 20.12
C SER A 308 8.25 22.84 20.54
N GLU A 309 7.57 22.22 19.58
CA GLU A 309 6.36 21.43 19.82
C GLU A 309 6.70 20.00 20.25
N LYS A 310 6.06 19.51 21.32
CA LYS A 310 6.21 18.13 21.80
C LYS A 310 5.14 17.25 21.15
N VAL A 311 5.55 16.40 20.22
CA VAL A 311 4.66 15.47 19.51
C VAL A 311 4.23 14.31 20.42
N GLY A 312 5.14 13.81 21.27
CA GLY A 312 4.80 12.79 22.26
C GLY A 312 6.00 12.05 22.84
N GLN A 313 5.78 11.31 23.93
CA GLN A 313 6.75 10.39 24.53
C GLN A 313 6.42 8.95 24.13
N GLY A 314 7.33 8.28 23.44
CA GLY A 314 7.13 6.95 22.87
C GLY A 314 6.46 6.98 21.49
N LYS A 315 6.69 5.93 20.70
CA LYS A 315 6.19 5.85 19.31
C LYS A 315 4.66 5.92 19.27
N GLU A 316 3.99 5.14 20.12
CA GLU A 316 2.52 5.04 20.17
C GLU A 316 1.86 6.40 20.43
N ASN A 317 2.33 7.15 21.43
CA ASN A 317 1.76 8.46 21.75
C ASN A 317 1.99 9.48 20.64
N ALA A 318 3.16 9.45 19.98
CA ALA A 318 3.44 10.32 18.83
C ALA A 318 2.56 9.97 17.62
N VAL A 319 2.31 8.67 17.38
CA VAL A 319 1.38 8.21 16.33
C VAL A 319 -0.05 8.65 16.64
N ALA A 320 -0.50 8.49 17.89
CA ALA A 320 -1.82 8.94 18.33
C ALA A 320 -1.98 10.47 18.20
N TYR A 321 -0.93 11.24 18.49
CA TYR A 321 -0.93 12.69 18.28
C TYR A 321 -1.15 13.05 16.81
N ILE A 322 -0.44 12.39 15.90
CA ILE A 322 -0.60 12.61 14.45
C ILE A 322 -2.00 12.19 13.98
N GLU A 323 -2.52 11.07 14.47
CA GLU A 323 -3.85 10.56 14.11
C GLU A 323 -4.98 11.49 14.59
N ASN A 324 -4.86 12.03 15.80
CA ASN A 324 -5.86 12.90 16.43
C ASN A 324 -5.82 14.36 15.97
N ASN A 325 -4.76 14.77 15.24
CA ASN A 325 -4.60 16.14 14.72
C ASN A 325 -4.51 16.13 13.17
N PRO A 326 -5.65 16.08 12.46
CA PRO A 326 -5.66 15.95 10.99
C PRO A 326 -4.95 17.08 10.25
N ASP A 327 -5.07 18.33 10.69
CA ASP A 327 -4.40 19.46 10.03
C ASP A 327 -2.88 19.36 10.17
N TYR A 328 -2.38 18.98 11.36
CA TYR A 328 -0.95 18.71 11.60
C TYR A 328 -0.46 17.54 10.74
N ARG A 329 -1.23 16.45 10.66
CA ARG A 329 -0.90 15.29 9.82
C ARG A 329 -0.74 15.69 8.35
N LEU A 330 -1.69 16.45 7.80
CA LEU A 330 -1.68 16.86 6.40
C LEU A 330 -0.51 17.79 6.10
N GLU A 331 -0.28 18.79 6.96
CA GLU A 331 0.84 19.73 6.81
C GLU A 331 2.20 19.02 6.89
N LEU A 332 2.34 18.07 7.81
CA LEU A 332 3.54 17.25 7.92
C LEU A 332 3.72 16.33 6.71
N GLU A 333 2.66 15.65 6.25
CA GLU A 333 2.70 14.79 5.07
C GLU A 333 3.08 15.58 3.81
N HIS A 334 2.48 16.74 3.60
CA HIS A 334 2.79 17.64 2.48
C HIS A 334 4.26 18.03 2.49
N THR A 335 4.76 18.50 3.64
CA THR A 335 6.18 18.89 3.81
C THR A 335 7.13 17.74 3.48
N ILE A 336 6.80 16.51 3.90
CA ILE A 336 7.59 15.33 3.58
C ILE A 336 7.52 15.03 2.08
N ARG A 337 6.32 15.03 1.49
CA ARG A 337 6.11 14.74 0.06
C ARG A 337 6.84 15.74 -0.83
N GLU A 338 6.79 17.03 -0.53
CA GLU A 338 7.57 18.05 -1.26
C GLU A 338 9.08 17.81 -1.18
N LYS A 339 9.57 17.36 -0.02
CA LYS A 339 10.99 17.06 0.19
C LYS A 339 11.45 15.80 -0.55
N ILE A 340 10.63 14.74 -0.57
CA ILE A 340 10.97 13.46 -1.20
C ILE A 340 10.70 13.49 -2.71
N PHE A 341 9.62 14.15 -3.12
CA PHE A 341 9.10 14.19 -4.49
C PHE A 341 8.84 15.63 -4.94
N PRO A 342 9.89 16.46 -5.12
CA PRO A 342 9.73 17.87 -5.44
C PRO A 342 8.99 18.07 -6.77
N GLY A 343 7.92 18.86 -6.75
CA GLY A 343 7.09 19.16 -7.93
C GLY A 343 6.18 18.03 -8.38
N GLN A 344 6.06 16.94 -7.61
CA GLN A 344 5.10 15.89 -7.91
C GLN A 344 3.67 16.38 -7.67
N VAL A 345 2.81 16.14 -8.66
CA VAL A 345 1.38 16.44 -8.58
C VAL A 345 0.60 15.15 -8.79
N LEU A 346 -0.34 14.86 -7.90
CA LEU A 346 -1.24 13.72 -8.06
C LEU A 346 -2.30 14.05 -9.11
N ARG A 347 -2.55 13.10 -10.00
CA ARG A 347 -3.48 13.27 -11.12
C ARG A 347 -4.48 12.13 -11.17
N THR A 348 -5.68 12.46 -11.63
CA THR A 348 -6.66 11.47 -12.08
C THR A 348 -6.12 10.76 -13.32
N LYS A 349 -6.80 9.70 -13.74
CA LYS A 349 -6.48 8.97 -14.96
C LYS A 349 -6.56 9.85 -16.22
N GLU A 350 -7.53 10.76 -16.24
CA GLU A 350 -7.81 11.75 -17.27
C GLU A 350 -6.73 12.85 -17.31
N GLY A 351 -5.88 12.92 -16.28
CA GLY A 351 -4.79 13.89 -16.17
C GLY A 351 -5.17 15.18 -15.45
N GLU A 352 -6.34 15.22 -14.84
CA GLU A 352 -6.76 16.35 -13.99
C GLU A 352 -5.98 16.34 -12.68
N VAL A 353 -5.57 17.52 -12.24
CA VAL A 353 -4.83 17.67 -10.98
C VAL A 353 -5.80 17.45 -9.82
N VAL A 354 -5.43 16.53 -8.92
CA VAL A 354 -6.17 16.31 -7.69
C VAL A 354 -5.63 17.26 -6.64
N THR A 355 -6.50 18.14 -6.15
CA THR A 355 -6.17 19.14 -5.11
C THR A 355 -6.24 18.54 -3.72
N GLU A 356 -5.51 19.12 -2.78
CA GLU A 356 -5.56 18.72 -1.36
C GLU A 356 -6.97 18.84 -0.77
N GLN A 357 -7.72 19.86 -1.20
CA GLN A 357 -9.09 20.06 -0.76
C GLN A 357 -10.00 18.89 -1.19
N GLN A 358 -9.86 18.40 -2.43
CA GLN A 358 -10.63 17.24 -2.89
C GLN A 358 -10.29 15.97 -2.08
N ILE A 359 -9.00 15.76 -1.77
CA ILE A 359 -8.56 14.64 -0.93
C ILE A 359 -9.17 14.76 0.47
N ARG A 360 -9.16 15.96 1.05
CA ARG A 360 -9.73 16.26 2.38
C ARG A 360 -11.24 16.05 2.40
N ASP A 361 -11.95 16.54 1.39
CA ASP A 361 -13.39 16.40 1.26
C ASP A 361 -13.80 14.92 1.10
N TYR A 362 -13.02 14.15 0.33
CA TYR A 362 -13.20 12.70 0.23
C TYR A 362 -12.97 12.01 1.58
N GLU A 363 -11.88 12.32 2.29
CA GLU A 363 -11.61 11.76 3.62
C GLU A 363 -12.73 12.07 4.61
N MET A 364 -13.25 13.31 4.61
CA MET A 364 -14.38 13.71 5.46
C MET A 364 -15.66 12.95 5.09
N LYS A 365 -15.95 12.82 3.79
CA LYS A 365 -17.09 12.03 3.30
C LYS A 365 -16.98 10.57 3.73
N MET A 366 -15.83 9.94 3.54
CA MET A 366 -15.60 8.55 3.92
C MET A 366 -15.74 8.35 5.43
N ARG A 367 -15.20 9.26 6.25
CA ARG A 367 -15.39 9.22 7.71
C ARG A 367 -16.87 9.30 8.10
N SER A 368 -17.66 10.15 7.43
CA SER A 368 -19.10 10.23 7.67
C SER A 368 -19.87 8.94 7.33
N LEU A 369 -19.32 8.11 6.42
CA LEU A 369 -19.85 6.80 6.04
C LEU A 369 -19.29 5.65 6.91
N GLY A 370 -18.46 5.97 7.90
CA GLY A 370 -17.76 5.01 8.75
C GLY A 370 -16.69 4.21 8.00
N VAL A 371 -16.06 4.79 6.98
CA VAL A 371 -15.01 4.19 6.15
C VAL A 371 -13.64 4.78 6.54
N GLY A 372 -12.65 3.92 6.81
CA GLY A 372 -11.26 4.28 7.05
C GLY A 372 -10.78 4.31 8.52
N THR A 373 -9.51 4.67 8.72
CA THR A 373 -8.83 4.69 10.02
C THR A 373 -9.02 6.05 10.71
N GLY A 374 -9.93 6.09 11.67
CA GLY A 374 -10.14 7.24 12.55
C GLY A 374 -11.49 7.15 13.23
N PHE A 375 -11.50 7.02 14.56
CA PHE A 375 -12.73 7.14 15.34
C PHE A 375 -13.25 8.58 15.22
N SER A 376 -14.43 8.76 14.63
CA SER A 376 -15.32 9.85 15.01
C SER A 376 -16.53 9.25 15.70
N SER A 377 -16.37 8.83 16.95
CA SER A 377 -17.54 8.75 17.83
C SER A 377 -18.02 10.19 18.07
N PRO A 378 -19.29 10.53 17.83
CA PRO A 378 -19.82 11.88 18.08
C PRO A 378 -19.81 12.32 19.56
N GLU A 379 -19.30 11.51 20.49
CA GLU A 379 -19.57 11.64 21.93
C GLU A 379 -18.35 12.01 22.80
N GLN A 380 -17.22 12.43 22.23
CA GLN A 380 -16.05 12.88 23.04
C GLN A 380 -15.60 14.30 22.67
N LYS A 381 -16.55 15.24 22.63
CA LYS A 381 -16.28 16.67 22.78
C LYS A 381 -16.91 17.15 24.09
N GLU A 382 -16.43 16.65 25.23
CA GLU A 382 -16.59 17.31 26.52
C GLU A 382 -15.65 16.65 27.55
N SER A 383 -14.90 17.47 28.29
CA SER A 383 -13.76 17.12 29.18
C SER A 383 -12.48 16.73 28.42
N GLU A 384 -11.32 17.36 28.56
CA GLU A 384 -10.77 18.28 29.57
C GLU A 384 -9.77 19.22 28.87
N THR A 385 -9.92 20.53 29.06
CA THR A 385 -8.82 21.49 28.90
C THR A 385 -8.30 21.79 30.30
N PRO A 386 -7.04 21.52 30.66
CA PRO A 386 -6.50 22.05 31.91
C PRO A 386 -6.21 23.53 31.69
N ALA A 387 -7.11 24.37 32.21
CA ALA A 387 -6.86 25.80 32.34
C ALA A 387 -5.63 26.03 33.23
N ALA A 388 -4.71 26.87 32.76
CA ALA A 388 -3.55 27.32 33.53
C ALA A 388 -4.00 28.06 34.80
N PRO A 389 -3.39 27.84 35.98
CA PRO A 389 -3.75 28.58 37.16
C PRO A 389 -3.12 29.97 37.11
N THR A 390 -3.96 30.99 37.01
CA THR A 390 -3.61 32.38 37.30
C THR A 390 -3.40 32.57 38.80
N VAL A 391 -2.27 33.17 39.15
CA VAL A 391 -1.89 33.57 40.51
C VAL A 391 -2.80 34.68 40.99
N ALA A 392 -3.42 34.50 42.17
CA ALA A 392 -3.98 35.59 42.96
C ALA A 392 -3.61 35.36 44.43
N VAL A 393 -3.07 36.43 45.02
CA VAL A 393 -2.58 36.57 46.39
C VAL A 393 -3.71 37.10 47.26
N GLU A 394 -3.85 36.57 48.49
CA GLU A 394 -4.32 37.20 49.76
C GLU A 394 -4.71 36.06 50.74
N SER A 395 -3.95 35.74 51.80
CA SER A 395 -4.01 36.27 53.19
C SER A 395 -5.42 36.19 53.81
N GLU A 396 -5.73 35.57 54.96
CA GLU A 396 -5.01 35.25 56.19
C GLU A 396 -5.68 34.06 56.95
N LYS A 397 -4.88 33.40 57.81
CA LYS A 397 -5.15 32.84 59.17
C LYS A 397 -6.49 32.13 59.48
N GLU A 398 -6.40 30.87 59.95
CA GLU A 398 -6.45 30.55 61.39
C GLU A 398 -6.11 29.08 61.69
N GLU A 399 -5.51 28.87 62.86
CA GLU A 399 -4.99 27.61 63.39
C GLU A 399 -6.10 26.69 63.96
N ALA A 400 -5.92 25.37 63.86
CA ALA A 400 -6.24 24.46 64.97
C ALA A 400 -5.46 23.13 64.85
N LYS A 401 -4.73 22.80 65.93
CA LYS A 401 -3.89 21.61 66.15
C LYS A 401 -4.70 20.39 66.61
N ALA A 402 -4.01 19.24 66.51
CA ALA A 402 -4.09 18.02 67.33
C ALA A 402 -5.11 16.96 66.86
N SER A 403 -4.86 15.64 66.89
CA SER A 403 -3.83 14.83 67.56
C SER A 403 -3.70 13.43 66.92
N LYS A 404 -2.52 12.83 67.16
CA LYS A 404 -2.12 11.40 67.21
C LYS A 404 -3.26 10.41 67.58
N THR A 405 -3.27 9.10 67.30
CA THR A 405 -2.22 8.09 67.57
C THR A 405 -2.64 6.67 67.09
N SER A 406 -1.67 5.89 66.59
CA SER A 406 -1.40 4.44 66.77
C SER A 406 -2.48 3.33 66.70
N SER A 407 -2.19 2.26 65.94
CA SER A 407 -1.89 0.88 66.42
C SER A 407 -1.90 -0.09 65.20
N LYS A 408 -0.80 -0.76 64.84
CA LYS A 408 -0.16 -1.99 65.38
C LYS A 408 -0.69 -3.32 64.76
N THR A 409 0.22 -3.94 63.99
CA THR A 409 0.66 -5.36 64.02
C THR A 409 -0.15 -6.53 63.43
N ALA A 410 0.64 -7.36 62.69
CA ALA A 410 0.70 -8.84 62.69
C ALA A 410 -0.31 -9.60 61.80
N SER A 411 0.12 -10.19 60.67
CA SER A 411 0.79 -11.50 60.48
C SER A 411 -0.18 -12.68 60.40
N LEU A 412 -0.05 -13.54 59.38
CA LEU A 412 0.11 -15.00 59.52
C LEU A 412 0.10 -15.68 58.14
N ALA A 413 1.12 -16.49 57.90
CA ALA A 413 1.23 -17.45 56.82
C ALA A 413 1.11 -18.88 57.40
N LYS A 414 0.73 -19.82 56.50
CA LYS A 414 0.76 -21.29 56.57
C LYS A 414 -0.39 -22.06 57.26
N ALA A 415 -1.11 -22.81 56.43
CA ALA A 415 -1.44 -24.25 56.57
C ALA A 415 -2.18 -24.66 55.27
N ALA A 416 -2.13 -25.87 54.73
CA ALA A 416 -1.25 -27.01 54.75
C ALA A 416 -1.67 -27.87 53.53
N ALA A 417 -0.80 -28.77 53.09
CA ALA A 417 -0.93 -29.62 51.92
C ALA A 417 -2.08 -30.65 52.01
N SER A 418 -2.66 -31.02 50.87
CA SER A 418 -3.14 -32.38 50.60
C SER A 418 -3.37 -32.61 49.10
N ASP A 419 -2.59 -33.52 48.55
CA ASP A 419 -2.83 -34.25 47.31
C ASP A 419 -4.28 -34.76 47.21
N LYS A 420 -4.88 -34.64 46.02
CA LYS A 420 -5.68 -35.69 45.37
C LYS A 420 -5.98 -35.34 43.89
N PRO A 421 -6.09 -36.36 43.00
CA PRO A 421 -5.93 -36.20 41.56
C PRO A 421 -7.23 -35.91 40.79
N VAL A 422 -7.01 -35.51 39.53
CA VAL A 422 -7.95 -35.16 38.45
C VAL A 422 -9.02 -36.24 38.19
N PRO A 423 -10.27 -35.87 37.88
CA PRO A 423 -11.23 -36.79 37.26
C PRO A 423 -10.99 -36.88 35.74
N GLU A 424 -10.65 -38.08 35.27
CA GLU A 424 -10.87 -38.49 33.88
C GLU A 424 -12.38 -38.65 33.67
N GLU A 425 -13.01 -37.68 33.00
CA GLU A 425 -14.24 -37.86 32.23
C GLU A 425 -14.58 -36.52 31.57
N LEU A 426 -14.03 -36.30 30.37
CA LEU A 426 -14.70 -35.64 29.25
C LEU A 426 -13.80 -35.77 28.01
N PHE A 427 -14.24 -36.68 27.14
CA PHE A 427 -14.07 -36.61 25.70
C PHE A 427 -14.40 -35.21 25.15
#